data_AF-A0A1Y5I323-F1
#
_entry.id   AF-A0A1Y5I323-F1
#
_cell.length_a   1.000
_cell.length_b   1.000
_cell.length_c   1.000
_cell.angle_alpha   90.00
_cell.angle_beta   90.00
_cell.angle_gamma   90.00
#
_symmetry.space_group_name_H-M   'P 1'
#
loop_
_entity.id
_entity.type
_entity.pdbx_description
1 polymer ?
#
loop_
_entity_poly.entity_id
_entity_poly.type
_entity_poly.pdbx_seq_one_letter_code
_entity_poly.pdbx_strand_id
1 'polypeptide(L)'
;MQLLFAFIVLSTITISALLLIMLSKNSRSGKVRNIALQHDWQYEEFVNFSDDIKIANFGLLNYSQNVIFRHFISGDIDGHSFSFFDCRAIEPSGIHNSSLILFHLKLQSKYQALHASITPTNSGRLMNDAMQSPLDKNYLARLRRMQKISLLAPHYAFENHQLHANNPSLLEQFLQQHLEESAKDANLSAWFLAHPHLHIEISNGMLLAYQPNRLLDEESIIPAINAVNDISKTLSNTDSIEQ
;
A
#
# COMPACT_ATOMS: atom_id res chain seq x y z
N MET A 1 -0.47 -57.77 14.53
CA MET A 1 0.72 -56.96 14.17
C MET A 1 0.47 -56.06 12.97
N GLN A 2 0.05 -56.58 11.80
CA GLN A 2 -0.26 -55.74 10.63
C GLN A 2 -1.34 -54.68 10.86
N LEU A 3 -2.43 -55.03 11.56
CA LEU A 3 -3.52 -54.09 11.87
C LEU A 3 -3.09 -52.95 12.80
N LEU A 4 -2.27 -53.25 13.80
CA LEU A 4 -1.68 -52.26 14.71
C LEU A 4 -0.73 -51.32 13.96
N PHE A 5 0.11 -51.87 13.09
CA PHE A 5 1.03 -51.09 12.27
C PHE A 5 0.29 -50.16 11.29
N ALA A 6 -0.75 -50.68 10.61
CA ALA A 6 -1.60 -49.88 9.73
C ALA A 6 -2.31 -48.74 10.49
N PHE A 7 -2.80 -49.02 11.71
CA PHE A 7 -3.41 -47.99 12.56
C PHE A 7 -2.43 -46.90 12.98
N ILE A 8 -1.20 -47.27 13.38
CA ILE A 8 -0.16 -46.30 13.74
C ILE A 8 0.19 -45.43 12.55
N VAL A 9 0.45 -46.03 11.37
CA VAL A 9 0.79 -45.28 10.15
C VAL A 9 -0.34 -44.32 9.77
N LEU A 10 -1.59 -44.78 9.75
CA LEU A 10 -2.73 -43.94 9.38
C LEU A 10 -2.95 -42.80 10.39
N SER A 11 -2.81 -43.09 11.68
CA SER A 11 -2.91 -42.09 12.75
C SER A 11 -1.82 -41.03 12.63
N THR A 12 -0.57 -41.42 12.40
CA THR A 12 0.54 -40.48 12.20
C THR A 12 0.31 -39.59 10.99
N ILE A 13 -0.10 -40.15 9.85
CA ILE A 13 -0.43 -39.37 8.64
C ILE A 13 -1.54 -38.36 8.94
N THR A 14 -2.60 -38.78 9.64
CA THR A 14 -3.74 -37.93 9.97
C THR A 14 -3.34 -36.79 10.89
N ILE A 15 -2.56 -37.07 11.93
CA ILE A 15 -2.05 -36.06 12.87
C ILE A 15 -1.11 -35.08 12.15
N SER A 16 -0.21 -35.58 11.32
CA SER A 16 0.69 -34.72 10.52
C SER A 16 -0.08 -33.84 9.55
N ALA A 17 -1.12 -34.36 8.88
CA ALA A 17 -1.98 -33.57 7.99
C ALA A 17 -2.73 -32.47 8.76
N LEU A 18 -3.31 -32.79 9.93
CA LEU A 18 -3.98 -31.81 10.78
C LEU A 18 -3.02 -30.71 11.26
N LEU A 19 -1.80 -31.07 11.67
CA LEU A 19 -0.76 -30.11 12.05
C LEU A 19 -0.36 -29.20 10.88
N LEU A 20 -0.15 -29.75 9.69
CA LEU A 20 0.18 -28.97 8.50
C LEU A 20 -0.95 -27.99 8.13
N ILE A 21 -2.22 -28.40 8.25
CA ILE A 21 -3.38 -27.53 8.02
C ILE A 21 -3.45 -26.41 9.08
N MET A 22 -3.17 -26.71 10.36
CA MET A 22 -3.15 -25.67 11.40
C MET A 22 -2.01 -24.68 11.18
N LEU A 23 -0.82 -25.15 10.81
CA LEU A 23 0.33 -24.31 10.49
C LEU A 23 0.06 -23.45 9.24
N SER A 24 -0.58 -24.01 8.21
CA SER A 24 -0.94 -23.26 7.02
C SER A 24 -1.99 -22.19 7.31
N LYS A 25 -2.99 -22.48 8.15
CA LYS A 25 -4.01 -21.49 8.55
C LYS A 25 -3.44 -20.37 9.41
N ASN A 26 -2.49 -20.67 10.29
CA ASN A 26 -1.85 -19.66 11.13
C ASN A 26 -0.71 -18.91 10.40
N SER A 27 -0.34 -19.36 9.20
CA SER A 27 0.61 -18.64 8.35
C SER A 27 0.02 -17.32 7.85
N ARG A 28 0.89 -16.36 7.52
CA ARG A 28 0.51 -15.11 6.88
C ARG A 28 -0.33 -15.36 5.61
N SER A 29 0.08 -16.30 4.77
CA SER A 29 -0.66 -16.73 3.58
C SER A 29 -2.08 -17.19 3.90
N GLY A 30 -2.24 -18.04 4.92
CA GLY A 30 -3.55 -18.52 5.35
C GLY A 30 -4.47 -17.40 5.82
N LYS A 31 -3.94 -16.49 6.64
CA LYS A 31 -4.69 -15.34 7.20
C LYS A 31 -5.14 -14.38 6.11
N VAL A 32 -4.22 -13.94 5.24
CA VAL A 32 -4.55 -13.00 4.15
C VAL A 32 -5.51 -13.64 3.15
N ARG A 33 -5.33 -14.93 2.84
CA ARG A 33 -6.27 -15.67 1.99
C ARG A 33 -7.67 -15.76 2.60
N ASN A 34 -7.77 -15.99 3.91
CA ASN A 34 -9.07 -16.04 4.58
C ASN A 34 -9.79 -14.69 4.52
N ILE A 35 -9.06 -13.58 4.69
CA ILE A 35 -9.60 -12.24 4.51
C ILE A 35 -10.18 -12.09 3.10
N ALA A 36 -9.41 -12.44 2.06
CA ALA A 36 -9.90 -12.33 0.68
C ALA A 36 -11.16 -13.18 0.45
N LEU A 37 -11.20 -14.41 0.95
CA LEU A 37 -12.35 -15.30 0.83
C LEU A 37 -13.60 -14.79 1.57
N GLN A 38 -13.43 -14.13 2.73
CA GLN A 38 -14.55 -13.57 3.49
C GLN A 38 -15.23 -12.39 2.79
N HIS A 39 -14.51 -11.73 1.89
CA HIS A 39 -14.95 -10.53 1.17
C HIS A 39 -15.15 -10.78 -0.34
N ASP A 40 -15.16 -12.04 -0.79
CA ASP A 40 -15.28 -12.44 -2.20
C ASP A 40 -14.23 -11.80 -3.13
N TRP A 41 -13.03 -11.55 -2.60
CA TRP A 41 -11.88 -11.03 -3.34
C TRP A 41 -10.95 -12.14 -3.85
N GLN A 42 -10.17 -11.82 -4.87
CA GLN A 42 -9.17 -12.73 -5.42
C GLN A 42 -7.89 -12.69 -4.58
N TYR A 43 -7.27 -13.86 -4.41
CA TYR A 43 -6.00 -14.00 -3.68
C TYR A 43 -4.96 -14.78 -4.47
N GLU A 44 -3.75 -14.24 -4.53
CA GLU A 44 -2.58 -14.87 -5.13
C GLU A 44 -1.37 -14.79 -4.18
N GLU A 45 -0.64 -15.90 -4.00
CA GLU A 45 0.55 -15.91 -3.13
C GLU A 45 1.68 -15.08 -3.73
N PHE A 46 1.83 -15.10 -5.06
CA PHE A 46 2.83 -14.35 -5.82
C PHE A 46 2.17 -13.80 -7.08
N VAL A 47 2.48 -12.55 -7.41
CA VAL A 47 2.01 -11.90 -8.63
C VAL A 47 3.17 -11.23 -9.35
N ASN A 48 3.13 -11.24 -10.69
CA ASN A 48 3.95 -10.35 -11.49
C ASN A 48 3.11 -9.12 -11.81
N PHE A 49 3.59 -7.92 -11.47
CA PHE A 49 2.80 -6.73 -11.71
C PHE A 49 2.53 -6.49 -13.18
N SER A 50 1.34 -5.94 -13.45
CA SER A 50 0.96 -5.42 -14.75
C SER A 50 1.94 -4.34 -15.20
N ASP A 51 1.98 -4.13 -16.51
CA ASP A 51 2.81 -3.07 -17.08
C ASP A 51 2.36 -1.69 -16.59
N ASP A 52 1.07 -1.50 -16.29
CA ASP A 52 0.53 -0.24 -15.77
C ASP A 52 1.14 0.16 -14.42
N ILE A 53 1.24 -0.78 -13.48
CA ILE A 53 1.87 -0.55 -12.16
C ILE A 53 3.36 -0.25 -12.31
N LYS A 54 4.04 -0.91 -13.27
CA LYS A 54 5.45 -0.63 -13.57
C LYS A 54 5.63 0.76 -14.17
N ILE A 55 4.75 1.16 -15.09
CA ILE A 55 4.75 2.49 -15.73
C ILE A 55 4.48 3.60 -14.70
N ALA A 56 3.66 3.32 -13.67
CA ALA A 56 3.41 4.26 -12.57
C ALA A 56 4.70 4.66 -11.84
N ASN A 57 5.77 3.87 -11.93
CA ASN A 57 7.10 4.25 -11.45
C ASN A 57 7.11 4.63 -9.97
N PHE A 58 6.32 3.94 -9.15
CA PHE A 58 6.25 4.13 -7.69
C PHE A 58 7.60 3.87 -7.05
N GLY A 59 7.96 4.72 -6.08
CA GLY A 59 9.26 4.74 -5.45
C GLY A 59 9.55 3.39 -4.82
N LEU A 60 8.64 2.89 -3.97
CA LEU A 60 8.77 1.60 -3.28
C LEU A 60 8.83 0.39 -4.22
N LEU A 61 8.26 0.48 -5.42
CA LEU A 61 8.32 -0.60 -6.39
C LEU A 61 9.65 -0.58 -7.16
N ASN A 62 10.25 0.60 -7.29
CA ASN A 62 11.59 0.79 -7.86
C ASN A 62 12.71 0.68 -6.81
N TYR A 63 12.35 0.39 -5.55
CA TYR A 63 13.26 0.45 -4.42
C TYR A 63 14.33 -0.64 -4.46
N SER A 64 14.18 -1.73 -5.22
CA SER A 64 15.27 -2.69 -5.41
C SER A 64 15.15 -3.43 -6.74
N GLN A 65 16.25 -4.02 -7.21
CA GLN A 65 16.20 -4.94 -8.35
C GLN A 65 15.60 -6.31 -7.97
N ASN A 66 15.47 -6.59 -6.67
CA ASN A 66 14.99 -7.84 -6.10
C ASN A 66 13.78 -7.59 -5.20
N VAL A 67 12.73 -6.98 -5.76
CA VAL A 67 11.48 -6.82 -5.02
C VAL A 67 10.64 -8.08 -5.18
N ILE A 68 10.14 -8.59 -4.05
CA ILE A 68 9.23 -9.74 -4.04
C ILE A 68 7.88 -9.26 -3.52
N PHE A 69 6.85 -9.44 -4.33
CA PHE A 69 5.47 -9.18 -3.97
C PHE A 69 4.78 -10.49 -3.61
N ARG A 70 4.08 -10.48 -2.48
CA ARG A 70 3.38 -11.65 -1.97
C ARG A 70 2.04 -11.28 -1.37
N HIS A 71 1.20 -12.30 -1.17
CA HIS A 71 -0.07 -12.15 -0.47
C HIS A 71 -0.97 -11.10 -1.14
N PHE A 72 -1.03 -11.17 -2.46
CA PHE A 72 -1.77 -10.24 -3.28
C PHE A 72 -3.26 -10.50 -3.13
N ILE A 73 -4.01 -9.47 -2.77
CA ILE A 73 -5.47 -9.43 -2.84
C ILE A 73 -5.84 -8.42 -3.91
N SER A 74 -6.76 -8.78 -4.79
CA SER A 74 -7.43 -7.82 -5.67
C SER A 74 -8.94 -7.92 -5.52
N GLY A 75 -9.58 -6.77 -5.50
CA GLY A 75 -11.03 -6.67 -5.38
C GLY A 75 -11.53 -5.31 -5.85
N ASP A 76 -12.81 -5.08 -5.61
CA ASP A 76 -13.48 -3.83 -5.88
C ASP A 76 -14.29 -3.44 -4.64
N ILE A 77 -14.23 -2.16 -4.28
CA ILE A 77 -15.04 -1.57 -3.21
C ILE A 77 -15.73 -0.34 -3.78
N ASP A 78 -17.05 -0.33 -3.80
CA ASP A 78 -17.86 0.79 -4.29
C ASP A 78 -17.52 1.26 -5.72
N GLY A 79 -17.12 0.34 -6.60
CA GLY A 79 -16.74 0.66 -7.98
C GLY A 79 -15.32 1.23 -8.12
N HIS A 80 -14.48 1.05 -7.09
CA HIS A 80 -13.05 1.36 -7.09
C HIS A 80 -12.24 0.08 -6.93
N SER A 81 -11.51 -0.26 -7.99
CA SER A 81 -10.64 -1.43 -8.01
C SER A 81 -9.39 -1.18 -7.19
N PHE A 82 -9.10 -2.11 -6.28
CA PHE A 82 -7.98 -2.00 -5.36
C PHE A 82 -7.11 -3.25 -5.38
N SER A 83 -5.91 -3.10 -4.84
CA SER A 83 -5.01 -4.21 -4.58
C SER A 83 -4.31 -4.03 -3.24
N PHE A 84 -4.21 -5.10 -2.48
CA PHE A 84 -3.40 -5.17 -1.27
C PHE A 84 -2.28 -6.18 -1.50
N PHE A 85 -1.05 -5.88 -1.07
CA PHE A 85 0.06 -6.84 -1.16
C PHE A 85 1.18 -6.52 -0.18
N ASP A 86 1.90 -7.56 0.22
CA ASP A 86 3.13 -7.43 0.98
C ASP A 86 4.31 -7.30 -0.01
N CYS A 87 5.13 -6.27 0.18
CA CYS A 87 6.38 -6.05 -0.55
C CYS A 87 7.56 -6.31 0.36
N ARG A 88 8.53 -7.07 -0.17
CA ARG A 88 9.87 -7.18 0.38
C ARG A 88 10.85 -6.53 -0.58
N ALA A 89 11.47 -5.44 -0.16
CA ALA A 89 12.60 -4.82 -0.85
C ALA A 89 13.90 -5.18 -0.14
N ILE A 90 14.94 -5.52 -0.92
CA ILE A 90 16.26 -5.89 -0.39
C ILE A 90 17.26 -4.79 -0.77
N GLU A 91 17.89 -4.21 0.25
CA GLU A 91 18.87 -3.14 0.14
C GLU A 91 20.23 -3.57 0.72
N PRO A 92 21.31 -2.86 0.37
CA PRO A 92 22.59 -3.00 1.09
C PRO A 92 22.46 -2.72 2.59
N SER A 93 21.50 -1.87 2.99
CA SER A 93 21.22 -1.48 4.38
C SER A 93 20.42 -2.54 5.14
N GLY A 94 19.68 -3.42 4.46
CA GLY A 94 18.82 -4.43 5.08
C GLY A 94 17.63 -4.85 4.22
N ILE A 95 16.71 -5.59 4.85
CA ILE A 95 15.46 -6.04 4.22
C ILE A 95 14.31 -5.19 4.75
N HIS A 96 13.55 -4.59 3.83
CA HIS A 96 12.40 -3.76 4.12
C HIS A 96 11.14 -4.55 3.77
N ASN A 97 10.25 -4.75 4.75
CA ASN A 97 8.97 -5.42 4.52
C ASN A 97 7.84 -4.42 4.78
N SER A 98 6.91 -4.27 3.84
CA SER A 98 5.80 -3.33 3.98
C SER A 98 4.55 -3.91 3.35
N SER A 99 3.40 -3.69 3.96
CA SER A 99 2.12 -3.92 3.30
C SER A 99 1.71 -2.66 2.57
N LEU A 100 1.23 -2.82 1.34
CA LEU A 100 0.83 -1.75 0.45
C LEU A 100 -0.62 -1.91 0.07
N ILE A 101 -1.28 -0.76 -0.13
CA ILE A 101 -2.65 -0.68 -0.61
C ILE A 101 -2.63 0.26 -1.82
N LEU A 102 -3.11 -0.24 -2.96
CA LEU A 102 -3.18 0.46 -4.22
C LEU A 102 -4.66 0.62 -4.61
N PHE A 103 -5.05 1.82 -5.03
CA PHE A 103 -6.37 2.11 -5.60
C PHE A 103 -6.22 2.77 -6.95
N HIS A 104 -7.10 2.43 -7.89
CA HIS A 104 -7.23 3.18 -9.14
C HIS A 104 -8.14 4.39 -8.91
N LEU A 105 -7.61 5.57 -9.20
CA LEU A 105 -8.30 6.85 -9.09
C LEU A 105 -8.98 7.20 -10.41
N LYS A 106 -10.20 7.73 -10.32
CA LYS A 106 -10.91 8.31 -11.47
C LYS A 106 -10.53 9.78 -11.57
N LEU A 107 -9.39 10.04 -12.21
CA LEU A 107 -8.85 11.40 -12.35
C LEU A 107 -9.31 12.08 -13.64
N GLN A 108 -9.56 13.41 -13.57
CA GLN A 108 -9.67 14.25 -14.76
C GLN A 108 -8.42 14.12 -15.63
N SER A 109 -8.57 14.17 -16.96
CA SER A 109 -7.49 13.97 -17.93
C SER A 109 -6.25 14.85 -17.68
N LYS A 110 -6.43 16.07 -17.17
CA LYS A 110 -5.33 16.98 -16.84
C LYS A 110 -4.41 16.46 -15.71
N TYR A 111 -4.92 15.60 -14.83
CA TYR A 111 -4.17 15.02 -13.71
C TYR A 111 -3.62 13.62 -14.00
N GLN A 112 -3.90 13.02 -15.16
CA GLN A 112 -3.44 11.65 -15.46
C GLN A 112 -1.91 11.52 -15.48
N ALA A 113 -1.21 12.59 -15.91
CA ALA A 113 0.24 12.66 -15.90
C ALA A 113 0.84 13.14 -14.57
N LEU A 114 0.02 13.37 -13.53
CA LEU A 114 0.51 13.81 -12.23
C LEU A 114 1.28 12.66 -11.57
N HIS A 115 2.51 12.95 -11.17
CA HIS A 115 3.30 12.08 -10.31
C HIS A 115 3.65 12.86 -9.06
N ALA A 116 3.10 12.44 -7.93
CA ALA A 116 3.31 13.07 -6.63
C ALA A 116 3.68 12.05 -5.55
N SER A 117 4.49 12.47 -4.59
CA SER A 117 4.84 11.70 -3.39
C SER A 117 4.69 12.58 -2.15
N ILE A 118 3.93 12.08 -1.19
CA ILE A 118 3.62 12.73 0.08
C ILE A 118 4.24 11.86 1.17
N THR A 119 5.30 12.36 1.79
CA THR A 119 6.14 11.58 2.70
C THR A 119 6.16 12.20 4.09
N PRO A 120 6.01 11.43 5.18
CA PRO A 120 6.04 12.01 6.52
C PRO A 120 7.42 12.61 6.84
N THR A 121 7.45 13.81 7.43
CA THR A 121 8.69 14.52 7.82
C THR A 121 9.34 13.91 9.06
N ASN A 122 8.52 13.51 10.02
CA ASN A 122 8.90 12.84 11.26
C ASN A 122 7.92 11.71 11.52
N SER A 123 8.31 10.47 11.25
CA SER A 123 7.61 9.32 11.80
C SER A 123 7.84 9.34 13.32
N GLY A 124 6.99 10.03 14.07
CA GLY A 124 7.09 10.25 15.52
C GLY A 124 7.05 8.99 16.41
N ARG A 125 7.27 7.80 15.85
CA ARG A 125 7.65 6.63 16.63
C ARG A 125 9.15 6.70 16.87
N LEU A 126 9.54 6.67 18.15
CA LEU A 126 10.90 6.28 18.50
C LEU A 126 11.26 5.04 17.66
N MET A 127 12.36 5.14 16.91
CA MET A 127 13.02 4.02 16.27
C MET A 127 13.66 3.11 17.34
N ASN A 128 12.85 2.65 18.30
CA ASN A 128 13.25 1.76 19.38
C ASN A 128 13.18 0.29 18.98
N ASP A 129 12.75 0.00 17.75
CA ASP A 129 12.83 -1.34 17.22
C ASP A 129 14.21 -1.49 16.54
N ALA A 130 15.15 -2.13 17.24
CA ALA A 130 16.51 -2.37 16.77
C ALA A 130 16.58 -3.17 15.45
N MET A 131 15.44 -3.67 14.97
CA MET A 131 15.26 -4.41 13.72
C MET A 131 14.67 -3.57 12.58
N GLN A 132 14.27 -2.31 12.81
CA GLN A 132 13.77 -1.42 11.76
C GLN A 132 14.92 -0.66 11.11
N SER A 133 15.39 -1.14 9.95
CA SER A 133 16.36 -0.41 9.14
C SER A 133 15.76 0.94 8.72
N PRO A 134 16.33 2.09 9.13
CA PRO A 134 15.84 3.38 8.68
C PRO A 134 15.85 3.42 7.16
N LEU A 135 14.80 3.97 6.55
CA LEU A 135 14.84 4.28 5.13
C LEU A 135 16.06 5.18 4.86
N ASP A 136 16.98 4.71 4.03
CA ASP A 136 18.18 5.48 3.70
C ASP A 136 17.75 6.75 2.95
N LYS A 137 17.98 7.91 3.59
CA LYS A 137 17.64 9.22 3.03
C LYS A 137 18.33 9.47 1.67
N ASN A 138 19.54 8.97 1.49
CA ASN A 138 20.26 9.09 0.22
C ASN A 138 19.61 8.24 -0.88
N TYR A 139 19.10 7.08 -0.49
CA TYR A 139 18.37 6.20 -1.38
C TYR A 139 17.04 6.80 -1.81
N LEU A 140 16.26 7.31 -0.86
CA LEU A 140 15.03 8.08 -1.16
C LEU A 140 15.31 9.24 -2.11
N ALA A 141 16.37 10.02 -1.87
CA ALA A 141 16.77 11.13 -2.73
C ALA A 141 17.18 10.64 -4.14
N ARG A 142 17.75 9.44 -4.26
CA ARG A 142 18.06 8.83 -5.55
C ARG A 142 16.79 8.41 -6.29
N LEU A 143 15.84 7.77 -5.61
CA LEU A 143 14.57 7.35 -6.20
C LEU A 143 13.77 8.55 -6.69
N ARG A 144 13.64 9.60 -5.87
CA ARG A 144 12.97 10.85 -6.27
C ARG A 144 13.57 11.45 -7.53
N ARG A 145 14.90 11.40 -7.68
CA ARG A 145 15.60 11.81 -8.91
C ARG A 145 15.27 10.92 -10.10
N MET A 146 15.23 9.61 -9.92
CA MET A 146 14.82 8.66 -10.98
C MET A 146 13.36 8.85 -11.39
N GLN A 147 12.49 9.17 -10.43
CA GLN A 147 11.09 9.51 -10.65
C GLN A 147 10.87 10.89 -11.28
N LYS A 148 11.94 11.72 -11.36
CA LYS A 148 11.90 13.09 -11.87
C LYS A 148 10.91 13.97 -11.10
N ILE A 149 10.83 13.79 -9.78
CA ILE A 149 9.99 14.61 -8.89
C ILE A 149 10.84 15.57 -8.05
N SER A 150 10.38 16.81 -7.92
CA SER A 150 11.03 17.88 -7.16
C SER A 150 10.28 18.19 -5.87
N LEU A 151 10.99 18.64 -4.83
CA LEU A 151 10.42 19.07 -3.56
C LEU A 151 9.59 20.35 -3.74
N LEU A 152 8.41 20.41 -3.11
CA LEU A 152 7.55 21.58 -3.04
C LEU A 152 7.79 22.37 -1.74
N ALA A 153 7.32 23.63 -1.73
CA ALA A 153 7.22 24.41 -0.51
C ALA A 153 6.27 23.73 0.50
N PRO A 154 6.48 23.93 1.82
CA PRO A 154 5.55 23.43 2.84
C PRO A 154 4.12 23.91 2.59
N HIS A 155 3.16 22.99 2.68
CA HIS A 155 1.75 23.27 2.46
C HIS A 155 1.00 23.21 3.79
N TYR A 156 0.12 24.18 4.06
CA TYR A 156 -0.57 24.34 5.35
C TYR A 156 -1.38 23.10 5.76
N ALA A 157 -2.01 22.41 4.81
CA ALA A 157 -2.75 21.19 5.06
C ALA A 157 -1.87 19.94 5.35
N PHE A 158 -0.56 20.04 5.16
CA PHE A 158 0.38 18.92 5.19
C PHE A 158 1.64 19.22 6.01
N GLU A 159 1.50 19.91 7.15
CA GLU A 159 2.65 20.39 7.95
C GLU A 159 3.66 19.29 8.33
N ASN A 160 3.16 18.07 8.55
CA ASN A 160 3.98 16.90 8.91
C ASN A 160 4.42 16.06 7.70
N HIS A 161 4.32 16.58 6.48
CA HIS A 161 4.70 15.86 5.26
C HIS A 161 5.56 16.72 4.32
N GLN A 162 6.48 16.08 3.62
CA GLN A 162 7.18 16.64 2.47
C GLN A 162 6.48 16.20 1.20
N LEU A 163 6.12 17.18 0.38
CA LEU A 163 5.48 16.99 -0.91
C LEU A 163 6.54 17.04 -2.02
N HIS A 164 6.50 16.07 -2.92
CA HIS A 164 7.30 16.06 -4.14
C HIS A 164 6.38 15.83 -5.34
N ALA A 165 6.65 16.48 -6.46
CA ALA A 165 5.90 16.26 -7.70
C ALA A 165 6.74 16.45 -8.95
N ASN A 166 6.33 15.83 -10.05
CA ASN A 166 6.87 16.10 -11.38
C ASN A 166 6.44 17.48 -11.92
N ASN A 167 5.29 17.98 -11.49
CA ASN A 167 4.77 19.30 -11.80
C ASN A 167 4.17 19.94 -10.53
N PRO A 168 4.94 20.79 -9.83
CA PRO A 168 4.50 21.44 -8.59
C PRO A 168 3.18 22.20 -8.72
N SER A 169 3.00 22.98 -9.78
CA SER A 169 1.80 23.78 -9.99
C SER A 169 0.56 22.91 -10.24
N LEU A 170 0.72 21.79 -10.94
CA LEU A 170 -0.38 20.85 -11.15
C LEU A 170 -0.77 20.14 -9.85
N LEU A 171 0.21 19.78 -9.01
CA LEU A 171 -0.08 19.21 -7.69
C LEU A 171 -0.81 20.23 -6.81
N GLU A 172 -0.38 21.49 -6.80
CA GLU A 172 -1.05 22.55 -6.02
C GLU A 172 -2.50 22.74 -6.45
N GLN A 173 -2.78 22.79 -7.75
CA GLN A 173 -4.15 22.83 -8.28
C GLN A 173 -4.97 21.61 -7.87
N PHE A 174 -4.37 20.42 -7.95
CA PHE A 174 -5.00 19.17 -7.55
C PHE A 174 -5.36 19.19 -6.05
N LEU A 175 -4.43 19.58 -5.18
CA LEU A 175 -4.67 19.64 -3.74
C LEU A 175 -5.70 20.71 -3.39
N GLN A 176 -5.62 21.89 -3.99
CA GLN A 176 -6.57 22.98 -3.74
C GLN A 176 -8.00 22.56 -4.07
N GLN A 177 -8.21 21.93 -5.23
CA GLN A 177 -9.52 21.42 -5.65
C GLN A 177 -10.12 20.51 -4.56
N HIS A 178 -9.36 19.52 -4.10
CA HIS A 178 -9.86 18.54 -3.13
C HIS A 178 -9.95 19.08 -1.69
N LEU A 179 -9.16 20.10 -1.34
CA LEU A 179 -9.25 20.76 -0.04
C LEU A 179 -10.48 21.68 0.05
N GLU A 180 -10.88 22.31 -1.05
CA GLU A 180 -12.07 23.17 -1.14
C GLU A 180 -13.38 22.38 -1.30
N GLU A 181 -13.36 21.31 -2.11
CA GLU A 181 -14.54 20.48 -2.41
C GLU A 181 -14.92 19.52 -1.28
N SER A 182 -14.01 19.25 -0.33
CA SER A 182 -14.28 18.37 0.80
C SER A 182 -15.32 18.95 1.77
N ALA A 183 -16.61 18.75 1.47
CA ALA A 183 -17.71 19.10 2.35
C ALA A 183 -17.65 18.31 3.68
N LYS A 184 -17.47 19.05 4.79
CA LYS A 184 -17.69 18.79 6.24
C LYS A 184 -17.32 17.44 6.89
N ASP A 185 -17.38 16.29 6.24
CA ASP A 185 -17.21 14.98 6.91
C ASP A 185 -15.97 14.19 6.45
N ALA A 186 -15.33 14.55 5.33
CA ALA A 186 -14.13 13.88 4.82
C ALA A 186 -13.08 14.87 4.29
N ASN A 187 -12.64 15.80 5.13
CA ASN A 187 -11.60 16.76 4.77
C ASN A 187 -10.25 16.05 4.56
N LEU A 188 -9.68 16.17 3.35
CA LEU A 188 -8.36 15.65 2.98
C LEU A 188 -7.28 15.99 4.04
N SER A 189 -7.28 17.22 4.56
CA SER A 189 -6.34 17.62 5.62
C SER A 189 -6.56 16.85 6.93
N ALA A 190 -7.81 16.65 7.35
CA ALA A 190 -8.15 15.87 8.54
C ALA A 190 -7.76 14.39 8.36
N TRP A 191 -7.91 13.85 7.16
CA TRP A 191 -7.48 12.49 6.86
C TRP A 191 -5.96 12.32 7.02
N PHE A 192 -5.16 13.25 6.48
CA PHE A 192 -3.71 13.22 6.64
C PHE A 192 -3.26 13.44 8.10
N LEU A 193 -4.01 14.22 8.87
CA LEU A 193 -3.78 14.37 10.31
C LEU A 193 -4.08 13.08 11.09
N ALA A 194 -5.10 12.31 10.68
CA ALA A 194 -5.42 11.02 11.28
C ALA A 194 -4.40 9.92 10.90
N HIS A 195 -3.72 10.07 9.76
CA HIS A 195 -2.75 9.09 9.24
C HIS A 195 -1.34 9.66 9.02
N PRO A 196 -0.69 10.23 10.06
CA PRO A 196 0.56 11.00 9.92
C PRO A 196 1.80 10.15 9.59
N HIS A 197 1.64 8.83 9.48
CA HIS A 197 2.70 7.86 9.27
C HIS A 197 2.66 7.22 7.87
N LEU A 198 1.64 7.54 7.07
CA LEU A 198 1.49 6.98 5.74
C LEU A 198 2.34 7.75 4.74
N HIS A 199 3.04 6.98 3.91
CA HIS A 199 3.55 7.44 2.64
C HIS A 199 2.45 7.27 1.59
N ILE A 200 2.16 8.32 0.84
CA ILE A 200 1.23 8.28 -0.29
C ILE A 200 2.00 8.63 -1.57
N GLU A 201 1.82 7.83 -2.61
CA GLU A 201 2.26 8.17 -3.97
C GLU A 201 1.05 8.18 -4.90
N ILE A 202 0.98 9.18 -5.77
CA ILE A 202 -0.03 9.26 -6.84
C ILE A 202 0.73 9.25 -8.15
N SER A 203 0.41 8.33 -9.04
CA SER A 203 1.04 8.25 -10.37
C SER A 203 0.19 7.42 -11.32
N ASN A 204 0.09 7.85 -12.58
CA ASN A 204 -0.61 7.13 -13.64
C ASN A 204 -2.05 6.71 -13.24
N GLY A 205 -2.80 7.65 -12.64
CA GLY A 205 -4.17 7.37 -12.18
C GLY A 205 -4.28 6.38 -11.02
N MET A 206 -3.19 6.06 -10.33
CA MET A 206 -3.20 5.17 -9.16
C MET A 206 -2.73 5.91 -7.91
N LEU A 207 -3.32 5.53 -6.77
CA LEU A 207 -2.89 5.91 -5.43
C LEU A 207 -2.28 4.70 -4.75
N LEU A 208 -1.05 4.84 -4.27
CA LEU A 208 -0.34 3.86 -3.48
C LEU A 208 -0.14 4.39 -2.07
N ALA A 209 -0.63 3.66 -1.07
CA ALA A 209 -0.51 3.99 0.34
C ALA A 209 0.23 2.88 1.09
N TYR A 210 1.23 3.26 1.90
CA TYR A 210 1.97 2.31 2.72
C TYR A 210 2.66 2.98 3.88
N GLN A 211 2.99 2.20 4.92
CA GLN A 211 3.95 2.62 5.93
C GLN A 211 5.25 1.83 5.73
N PRO A 212 6.38 2.52 5.53
CA PRO A 212 7.67 1.85 5.40
C PRO A 212 8.00 0.95 6.59
N ASN A 213 8.56 -0.23 6.31
CA ASN A 213 8.93 -1.25 7.28
C ASN A 213 7.80 -1.77 8.18
N ARG A 214 6.54 -1.62 7.75
CA ARG A 214 5.40 -2.14 8.50
C ARG A 214 4.58 -3.10 7.66
N LEU A 215 4.57 -4.36 8.08
CA LEU A 215 3.55 -5.31 7.67
C LEU A 215 2.30 -5.10 8.54
N LEU A 216 1.13 -5.09 7.90
CA LEU A 216 -0.15 -5.05 8.60
C LEU A 216 -0.48 -6.44 9.14
N ASP A 217 -0.88 -6.49 10.40
CA ASP A 217 -1.48 -7.69 10.98
C ASP A 217 -2.88 -7.92 10.40
N GLU A 218 -3.45 -9.10 10.68
CA GLU A 218 -4.74 -9.54 10.15
C GLU A 218 -5.86 -8.54 10.47
N GLU A 219 -5.90 -8.05 11.71
CA GLU A 219 -6.93 -7.14 12.21
C GLU A 219 -6.82 -5.74 11.59
N SER A 220 -5.62 -5.29 11.19
CA SER A 220 -5.42 -3.97 10.58
C SER A 220 -5.62 -3.93 9.07
N ILE A 221 -5.66 -5.07 8.36
CA ILE A 221 -5.76 -5.07 6.88
C ILE A 221 -7.05 -4.39 6.41
N ILE A 222 -8.21 -4.85 6.88
CA ILE A 222 -9.51 -4.30 6.44
C ILE A 222 -9.67 -2.83 6.82
N PRO A 223 -9.40 -2.41 8.08
CA PRO A 223 -9.44 -0.99 8.43
C PRO A 223 -8.51 -0.13 7.57
N ALA A 224 -7.31 -0.61 7.24
CA ALA A 224 -6.38 0.13 6.40
C ALA A 224 -6.88 0.24 4.96
N ILE A 225 -7.40 -0.85 4.37
CA ILE A 225 -8.01 -0.83 3.03
C ILE A 225 -9.15 0.19 2.98
N ASN A 226 -10.04 0.17 3.98
CA ASN A 226 -11.15 1.12 4.07
C ASN A 226 -10.68 2.56 4.23
N ALA A 227 -9.68 2.83 5.08
CA ALA A 227 -9.12 4.17 5.24
C ALA A 227 -8.52 4.71 3.93
N VAL A 228 -7.86 3.86 3.14
CA VAL A 228 -7.32 4.24 1.83
C VAL A 228 -8.42 4.35 0.76
N ASN A 229 -9.50 3.57 0.88
CA ASN A 229 -10.70 3.73 0.06
C ASN A 229 -11.37 5.09 0.28
N ASP A 230 -11.47 5.53 1.54
CA ASP A 230 -12.08 6.83 1.87
C ASP A 230 -11.33 7.97 1.17
N ILE A 231 -10.00 7.96 1.21
CA ILE A 231 -9.20 8.99 0.53
C ILE A 231 -9.19 8.82 -0.99
N SER A 232 -9.22 7.58 -1.50
CA SER A 232 -9.26 7.33 -2.94
C SER A 232 -10.57 7.82 -3.57
N LYS A 233 -11.69 7.73 -2.85
CA LYS A 233 -12.97 8.33 -3.23
C LYS A 233 -12.89 9.85 -3.24
N THR A 234 -12.38 10.45 -2.17
CA THR A 234 -12.23 11.92 -2.11
C THR A 234 -11.35 12.43 -3.24
N LEU A 235 -10.26 11.73 -3.58
CA LEU A 235 -9.32 12.12 -4.63
C LEU A 235 -9.75 11.71 -6.04
N SER A 236 -10.77 10.85 -6.15
CA SER A 236 -11.37 10.51 -7.43
C SER A 236 -12.41 11.57 -7.73
N ASN A 237 -12.21 12.32 -8.82
CA ASN A 237 -13.21 13.24 -9.29
C ASN A 237 -14.39 12.43 -9.81
N THR A 238 -15.46 12.31 -9.03
CA THR A 238 -16.78 12.12 -9.64
C THR A 238 -17.12 13.42 -10.33
N ASP A 239 -16.73 13.56 -11.60
CA ASP A 239 -17.29 14.61 -12.43
C ASP A 239 -18.81 14.42 -12.42
N SER A 240 -19.44 15.32 -11.68
CA SER A 240 -20.76 15.85 -11.93
C SER A 240 -20.97 15.99 -13.44
N ILE A 241 -21.88 15.19 -13.99
CA ILE A 241 -22.65 15.47 -15.21
C ILE A 241 -21.79 15.79 -16.45
N GLU A 242 -21.55 14.76 -17.27
CA GLU A 242 -21.33 14.97 -18.71
C GLU A 242 -22.43 15.92 -19.24
N GLN A 243 -22.00 17.07 -19.76
CA GLN A 243 -22.82 17.95 -20.61
C GLN A 243 -22.96 17.34 -22.00
#